data_AF-A0A2G9YAA8-F1
#
_entry.id   AF-A0A2G9YAA8-F1
#
_cell.length_a   1.000
_cell.length_b   1.000
_cell.length_c   1.000
_cell.angle_alpha   90.00
_cell.angle_beta   90.00
_cell.angle_gamma   90.00
#
_symmetry.space_group_name_H-M   'P 1'
#
loop_
_entity.id
_entity.type
_entity.pdbx_description
1 polymer ?
#
loop_
_entity_poly.entity_id
_entity_poly.type
_entity_poly.pdbx_seq_one_letter_code
_entity_poly.pdbx_strand_id
1 'polypeptide(L)' 'MGRTTPGLKLKKRGEIETDEWGQTSIPGVYAGGDIVTGSATVITAMGAGRKSAEAIDNYLKRQNTVG' A
#
# COMPACT_ATOMS: atom_id res chain seq x y z
N MET A 1 -18.03 -13.30 -6.09
CA MET A 1 -17.06 -13.87 -5.13
C MET A 1 -15.69 -13.29 -5.50
N GLY A 2 -15.32 -12.16 -4.89
CA GLY A 2 -14.13 -11.41 -5.27
C GLY A 2 -12.87 -12.19 -4.88
N ARG A 3 -12.00 -12.45 -5.87
CA ARG A 3 -10.68 -13.07 -5.65
C ARG A 3 -9.82 -12.09 -4.85
N THR A 4 -9.89 -12.16 -3.53
CA THR A 4 -8.93 -11.47 -2.67
C THR A 4 -7.68 -12.32 -2.58
N THR A 5 -6.52 -11.71 -2.82
CA THR A 5 -5.22 -12.38 -2.82
C THR A 5 -5.01 -13.10 -1.48
N PRO A 6 -4.75 -14.42 -1.46
CA PRO A 6 -4.54 -15.16 -0.22
C PRO A 6 -3.33 -14.58 0.53
N GLY A 7 -3.55 -14.12 1.76
CA GLY A 7 -2.54 -13.47 2.59
C GLY A 7 -2.62 -11.94 2.66
N LEU A 8 -3.49 -11.30 1.87
CA LEU A 8 -3.72 -9.86 1.96
C LEU A 8 -4.72 -9.56 3.08
N LYS A 9 -4.27 -8.89 4.15
CA LYS A 9 -5.18 -8.40 5.18
C LYS A 9 -6.01 -7.23 4.66
N LEU A 10 -7.29 -7.29 4.96
CA LEU A 10 -8.28 -6.29 4.62
C LEU A 10 -8.94 -5.78 5.90
N LYS A 11 -9.26 -4.50 5.95
CA LYS A 11 -10.09 -3.91 7.01
C LYS A 11 -11.53 -4.39 6.87
N LYS A 12 -12.32 -4.19 7.93
CA LYS A 12 -13.76 -4.55 7.99
C LYS A 12 -14.62 -3.97 6.86
N ARG A 13 -14.16 -2.89 6.20
CA ARG A 13 -14.84 -2.24 5.06
C ARG A 13 -14.42 -2.75 3.68
N GLY A 14 -13.52 -3.74 3.59
CA GLY A 14 -12.98 -4.24 2.33
C GLY A 14 -11.77 -3.45 1.79
N GLU A 15 -11.32 -2.44 2.54
CA GLU A 15 -10.10 -1.68 2.27
C GLU A 15 -8.85 -2.51 2.59
N ILE A 16 -7.74 -2.22 1.94
CA ILE A 16 -6.48 -2.95 2.18
C ILE A 16 -5.86 -2.43 3.50
N GLU A 17 -5.50 -3.36 4.38
CA GLU A 17 -4.74 -3.01 5.58
C GLU A 17 -3.28 -2.77 5.20
N THR A 18 -2.83 -1.55 5.42
CA THR A 18 -1.44 -1.16 5.20
C THR A 18 -0.87 -0.45 6.42
N ASP A 19 0.45 -0.43 6.47
CA ASP A 19 1.23 0.38 7.40
C ASP A 19 1.28 1.86 6.95
N GLU A 20 1.95 2.73 7.73
CA GLU A 20 2.06 4.17 7.43
C GLU A 20 2.76 4.49 6.10
N TRP A 21 3.56 3.54 5.61
CA TRP A 21 4.28 3.60 4.35
C TRP A 21 3.50 2.99 3.17
N GLY A 22 2.26 2.54 3.39
CA GLY A 22 1.46 1.88 2.36
C GLY A 22 1.84 0.42 2.11
N GLN A 23 2.69 -0.17 2.95
CA GLN A 23 3.05 -1.59 2.82
C GLN A 23 1.91 -2.47 3.35
N THR A 24 1.48 -3.45 2.56
CA THR A 24 0.46 -4.41 2.97
C THR A 24 1.08 -5.51 3.84
N SER A 25 0.25 -6.43 4.36
CA SER A 25 0.75 -7.63 5.05
C SER A 25 1.64 -8.53 4.18
N ILE A 26 1.66 -8.34 2.85
CA ILE A 26 2.52 -9.10 1.94
C ILE A 26 3.78 -8.27 1.66
N PRO A 27 4.99 -8.77 1.98
CA PRO A 27 6.23 -8.06 1.69
C PRO A 27 6.39 -7.88 0.17
N GLY A 28 6.65 -6.64 -0.25
CA GLY A 28 6.76 -6.26 -1.67
C GLY A 28 5.44 -5.83 -2.32
N VAL A 29 4.31 -5.95 -1.63
CA VAL A 29 3.01 -5.45 -2.10
C VAL A 29 2.64 -4.19 -1.32
N TYR A 30 2.40 -3.10 -2.04
CA TYR A 30 2.06 -1.79 -1.50
C TYR A 30 0.70 -1.33 -2.03
N ALA A 31 -0.05 -0.62 -1.21
CA ALA A 31 -1.31 0.00 -1.57
C ALA A 31 -1.38 1.41 -0.95
N GLY A 32 -1.96 2.36 -1.67
CA GLY A 32 -2.11 3.73 -1.22
C GLY A 32 -3.27 4.43 -1.91
N GLY A 33 -3.78 5.50 -1.30
CA GLY A 33 -4.94 6.25 -1.79
C GLY A 33 -6.26 5.77 -1.20
N ASP A 34 -7.36 5.97 -1.92
CA ASP A 34 -8.72 5.80 -1.40
C ASP A 34 -9.02 4.36 -0.92
N ILE A 35 -8.33 3.37 -1.51
CA ILE A 35 -8.45 1.94 -1.15
C ILE A 35 -7.83 1.58 0.22
N VAL A 36 -7.10 2.51 0.84
CA VAL A 36 -6.39 2.31 2.12
C VAL A 36 -6.85 3.29 3.20
N THR A 37 -6.99 4.57 2.83
CA THR A 37 -7.37 5.63 3.76
C THR A 37 -8.86 5.79 3.94
N GLY A 38 -9.67 5.30 2.98
CA GLY A 38 -11.13 5.26 3.05
C GLY A 38 -11.78 6.64 3.03
N SER A 39 -12.48 6.99 1.94
CA SER A 39 -13.23 8.25 1.81
C SER A 39 -12.40 9.47 2.23
N ALA A 40 -11.15 9.54 1.76
CA ALA A 40 -10.25 10.62 2.12
C ALA A 40 -10.34 11.75 1.08
N THR A 41 -10.12 12.99 1.51
CA THR A 41 -10.08 14.12 0.56
C THR A 41 -8.89 13.96 -0.40
N VAL A 42 -8.98 14.58 -1.60
CA VAL A 42 -7.95 14.48 -2.66
C VAL A 42 -6.53 14.73 -2.11
N ILE A 43 -6.39 15.65 -1.15
CA ILE A 43 -5.11 16.00 -0.51
C ILE A 43 -4.50 14.81 0.22
N THR A 44 -5.29 14.08 1.01
CA THR A 44 -4.83 12.92 1.76
C THR A 44 -4.50 11.75 0.84
N ALA A 45 -5.29 11.57 -0.23
CA ALA A 45 -5.00 10.56 -1.25
C ALA A 45 -3.67 10.84 -1.95
N MET A 46 -3.38 12.11 -2.29
CA MET A 46 -2.09 12.51 -2.87
C MET A 46 -0.93 12.32 -1.89
N GLY A 47 -1.10 12.67 -0.61
CA GLY A 47 -0.09 12.44 0.43
C GLY A 47 0.22 10.96 0.64
N ALA A 48 -0.81 10.12 0.71
CA ALA A 48 -0.66 8.66 0.83
C ALA A 48 -0.02 8.04 -0.42
N GLY A 49 -0.37 8.53 -1.61
CA GLY A 49 0.24 8.11 -2.87
C GLY A 49 1.74 8.41 -2.93
N ARG A 50 2.15 9.62 -2.50
CA ARG A 50 3.57 10.00 -2.45
C ARG A 50 4.37 9.13 -1.48
N LYS A 51 3.84 8.91 -0.27
CA LYS A 51 4.47 8.01 0.72
C LYS A 51 4.62 6.59 0.20
N SER A 52 3.58 6.05 -0.44
CA SER A 52 3.63 4.71 -1.04
C SER A 52 4.68 4.63 -2.15
N ALA A 53 4.76 5.66 -3.01
CA ALA A 53 5.77 5.72 -4.06
C ALA A 53 7.20 5.76 -3.50
N GLU A 54 7.46 6.54 -2.44
CA GLU A 54 8.76 6.56 -1.75
C GLU A 54 9.11 5.21 -1.12
N ALA A 55 8.13 4.50 -0.55
CA ALA A 55 8.34 3.17 0.00
C ALA A 55 8.68 2.14 -1.09
N ILE A 56 8.00 2.20 -2.24
CA ILE A 56 8.27 1.35 -3.41
C ILE A 56 9.66 1.63 -3.98
N ASP A 57 10.05 2.91 -4.13
CA ASP A 57 11.38 3.30 -4.62
C ASP A 57 12.50 2.79 -3.70
N ASN A 58 12.34 2.95 -2.38
CA ASN A 58 13.28 2.41 -1.41
C ASN A 58 13.37 0.88 -1.45
N TYR A 59 12.23 0.20 -1.63
CA TYR A 59 12.18 -1.25 -1.75
C TYR A 59 12.90 -1.74 -3.01
N LEU A 60 12.65 -1.11 -4.15
CA LEU A 60 13.30 -1.43 -5.42
C LEU A 60 14.81 -1.15 -5.38
N LYS A 61 15.23 -0.01 -4.80
CA LYS A 61 16.66 0.30 -4.59
C LYS A 61 17.36 -0.76 -3.74
N ARG A 62 16.73 -1.21 -2.65
CA ARG A 62 17.25 -2.29 -1.82
C ARG A 62 17.39 -3.61 -2.59
N GLN A 63 16.42 -3.95 -3.44
CA GLN A 63 16.52 -5.14 -4.30
C GLN A 63 17.62 -5.01 -5.36
N ASN A 64 17.84 -3.82 -5.90
CA ASN A 64 18.82 -3.61 -6.98
C ASN A 64 20.29 -3.50 -6.48
N THR A 65 20.52 -3.49 -5.17
CA THR A 65 21.87 -3.39 -4.59
C THR A 65 22.49 -4.78 -4.30
N VAL A 66 21.75 -5.87 -4.56
CA VAL A 66 22.29 -7.23 -4.60
C VAL A 66 22.46 -7.64 -6.07
N GLY A 67 23.50 -7.11 -6.70
CA GLY A 67 23.95 -7.45 -8.05
C GLY A 67 25.46 -7.46 -8.11
#